data_AF-A0A069SJH1-F1
#
_entry.id   AF-A0A069SJH1-F1
#
_cell.length_a   1.000
_cell.length_b   1.000
_cell.length_c   1.000
_cell.angle_alpha   90.00
_cell.angle_beta   90.00
_cell.angle_gamma   90.00
#
_symmetry.space_group_name_H-M   'P 1'
#
loop_
_entity.id
_entity.type
_entity.pdbx_description
1 polymer ?
#
loop_
_entity_poly.entity_id
_entity_poly.type
_entity_poly.pdbx_seq_one_letter_code
_entity_poly.pdbx_strand_id
1 'polypeptide(L)'
;MLYYHQPCFFLLRLLYKTPIEKALRMLSKRFNVDFVITDPALKENSFTGTFIHQRLDRILEHFRISSGLRFRYIETTDSTQEKSKIEIY
;
A
#
# COMPACT_ATOMS: atom_id res chain seq x y z
N MET A 1 -22.99 13.36 22.77
CA MET A 1 -21.90 13.68 21.81
C MET A 1 -20.73 12.75 22.10
N LEU A 2 -20.66 11.60 21.42
CA LEU A 2 -19.46 10.76 21.47
C LEU A 2 -18.66 11.06 20.20
N TYR A 3 -17.56 11.80 20.39
CA TYR A 3 -16.51 11.95 19.40
C TYR A 3 -15.86 10.57 19.20
N TYR A 4 -16.21 9.89 18.11
CA TYR A 4 -15.37 8.86 17.52
C TYR A 4 -15.33 9.11 16.02
N HIS A 5 -14.47 10.06 15.63
CA HIS A 5 -14.10 10.26 14.24
C HIS A 5 -13.21 9.08 13.81
N GLN A 6 -13.82 7.92 13.63
CA GLN A 6 -13.22 6.74 13.03
C GLN A 6 -14.06 6.31 11.84
N PRO A 7 -13.53 6.53 10.63
CA PRO A 7 -13.61 5.46 9.65
C PRO A 7 -12.24 5.18 9.04
N CYS A 8 -11.14 5.26 9.82
CA CYS A 8 -9.89 4.62 9.39
C CYS A 8 -9.98 3.08 9.49
N PHE A 9 -11.00 2.55 10.18
CA PHE A 9 -11.07 1.13 10.55
C PHE A 9 -11.70 0.20 9.50
N PHE A 10 -12.19 0.71 8.37
CA PHE A 10 -12.84 -0.12 7.33
C PHE A 10 -12.31 0.09 5.90
N LEU A 11 -11.26 0.92 5.76
CA LEU A 11 -10.94 1.62 4.53
C LEU A 11 -9.98 0.88 3.57
N LEU A 12 -10.07 -0.44 3.52
CA LEU A 12 -9.46 -1.22 2.43
C LEU A 12 -10.51 -2.00 1.62
N ARG A 13 -11.79 -1.65 1.78
CA ARG A 13 -12.89 -2.40 1.17
C ARG A 13 -13.05 -2.16 -0.33
N LEU A 14 -12.68 -1.02 -0.88
CA LEU A 14 -12.59 -0.80 -2.33
C LEU A 14 -11.61 0.35 -2.63
N LEU A 15 -10.51 0.08 -3.31
CA LEU A 15 -9.86 1.07 -4.15
C LEU A 15 -10.62 1.05 -5.47
N TYR A 16 -11.21 2.17 -5.89
CA TYR A 16 -11.84 2.29 -7.20
C TYR A 16 -11.14 3.44 -7.94
N LYS A 17 -10.50 3.13 -9.07
CA LYS A 17 -9.68 4.08 -9.85
C LYS A 17 -8.77 4.95 -8.98
N THR A 18 -8.23 4.37 -7.90
CA THR A 18 -7.43 5.13 -6.95
C THR A 18 -6.00 5.21 -7.49
N PRO A 19 -5.40 6.42 -7.57
CA PRO A 19 -4.01 6.56 -7.96
C PRO A 19 -3.10 5.72 -7.07
N ILE A 20 -2.10 5.07 -7.64
CA ILE A 20 -1.19 4.18 -6.91
C ILE A 20 -0.60 4.83 -5.66
N GLU A 21 -0.21 6.10 -5.76
CA GLU A 21 0.44 6.83 -4.67
C GLU A 21 -0.51 6.96 -3.47
N LYS A 22 -1.78 7.22 -3.74
CA LYS A 22 -2.82 7.32 -2.69
C LYS A 22 -3.10 5.95 -2.07
N ALA A 23 -3.16 4.90 -2.88
CA ALA A 23 -3.34 3.53 -2.41
C ALA A 23 -2.19 3.07 -1.50
N LEU A 24 -0.94 3.27 -1.95
CA LEU A 24 0.26 2.93 -1.18
C LEU A 24 0.36 3.78 0.10
N ARG A 25 0.02 5.07 0.05
CA ARG A 25 -0.01 5.92 1.26
C ARG A 25 -1.01 5.43 2.31
N MET A 26 -2.16 4.89 1.89
CA MET A 26 -3.13 4.29 2.80
C MET A 26 -2.60 2.98 3.40
N LEU A 27 -1.96 2.14 2.58
CA LEU A 27 -1.32 0.90 3.05
C LEU A 27 -0.17 1.19 4.01
N SER A 28 0.63 2.22 3.74
CA SER A 28 1.77 2.65 4.57
C SER A 28 1.31 2.94 5.99
N LYS A 29 0.25 3.73 6.15
CA LYS A 29 -0.32 4.05 7.47
C LYS A 29 -0.92 2.84 8.17
N ARG A 30 -1.57 1.93 7.41
CA ARG A 30 -2.26 0.78 7.98
C ARG A 30 -1.29 -0.30 8.46
N PHE A 31 -0.23 -0.55 7.71
CA PHE A 31 0.71 -1.64 7.96
C PHE A 31 2.04 -1.17 8.55
N ASN A 32 2.20 0.13 8.82
CA ASN A 32 3.43 0.74 9.32
C ASN A 32 4.65 0.44 8.44
N VAL A 33 4.48 0.61 7.13
CA VAL A 33 5.53 0.40 6.12
C VAL A 33 5.76 1.67 5.31
N ASP A 34 6.93 1.82 4.71
CA ASP A 34 7.24 2.91 3.78
C ASP A 34 7.36 2.37 2.36
N PHE A 35 6.56 2.92 1.44
CA PHE A 35 6.61 2.56 0.03
C PHE A 35 7.47 3.56 -0.75
N VAL A 36 8.38 3.05 -1.55
CA VAL A 36 9.23 3.83 -2.45
C VAL A 36 8.89 3.44 -3.88
N ILE A 37 8.31 4.37 -4.64
CA ILE A 37 8.03 4.18 -6.07
C ILE A 37 9.26 4.61 -6.84
N THR A 38 9.94 3.68 -7.51
CA THR A 38 11.12 3.97 -8.33
C THR A 38 10.76 4.13 -9.81
N ASP A 39 9.71 3.45 -10.28
CA ASP A 39 9.23 3.60 -11.65
C ASP A 39 8.21 4.76 -11.77
N PRO A 40 8.52 5.83 -12.53
CA PRO A 40 7.63 6.98 -12.66
C PRO A 40 6.38 6.66 -13.52
N ALA A 41 6.42 5.67 -14.41
CA ALA A 41 5.26 5.29 -15.23
C ALA A 41 4.15 4.68 -14.37
N LEU A 42 4.50 4.05 -13.23
CA LEU A 42 3.53 3.59 -12.25
C LEU A 42 2.69 4.73 -11.64
N LYS A 43 3.19 5.97 -11.59
CA LYS A 43 2.43 7.10 -11.03
C LYS A 43 1.16 7.41 -11.80
N GLU A 44 1.12 7.08 -13.09
CA GLU A 44 -0.07 7.25 -13.94
C GLU A 44 -1.05 6.07 -13.83
N ASN A 45 -0.65 4.97 -13.17
CA ASN A 45 -1.51 3.82 -12.97
C ASN A 45 -2.53 4.03 -11.84
N SER A 46 -3.75 3.56 -12.10
CA SER A 46 -4.81 3.53 -11.12
C SER A 46 -5.21 2.09 -10.79
N PHE A 47 -5.42 1.82 -9.51
CA PHE A 47 -5.76 0.48 -9.03
C PHE A 47 -7.23 0.41 -8.68
N THR A 48 -7.83 -0.72 -9.07
CA THR A 48 -9.17 -1.10 -8.62
C THR A 48 -9.07 -2.45 -7.94
N GLY A 49 -9.41 -2.54 -6.66
CA GLY A 49 -9.26 -3.77 -5.89
C GLY A 49 -9.95 -3.73 -4.54
N THR A 50 -10.41 -4.89 -4.08
CA THR A 50 -11.13 -5.08 -2.82
C THR A 50 -10.27 -5.90 -1.87
N PHE A 51 -9.84 -5.30 -0.76
CA PHE A 51 -8.87 -5.92 0.15
C PHE A 51 -9.45 -6.06 1.55
N ILE A 52 -10.31 -7.05 1.71
CA ILE A 52 -10.98 -7.34 2.97
C ILE A 52 -10.06 -8.24 3.82
N HIS A 53 -9.60 -7.75 4.97
CA HIS A 53 -8.80 -8.51 5.96
C HIS A 53 -7.55 -9.23 5.43
N GLN A 54 -7.00 -8.79 4.30
CA GLN A 54 -5.81 -9.42 3.70
C GLN A 54 -4.51 -8.88 4.33
N ARG A 55 -3.51 -9.76 4.45
CA ARG A 55 -2.13 -9.38 4.77
C ARG A 55 -1.55 -8.51 3.65
N LEU A 56 -0.60 -7.66 4.00
CA LEU A 56 0.08 -6.78 3.04
C LEU A 56 0.64 -7.57 1.85
N ASP A 57 1.30 -8.71 2.10
CA ASP A 57 1.85 -9.58 1.06
C ASP A 57 0.80 -9.99 0.01
N ARG A 58 -0.42 -10.30 0.45
CA ARG A 58 -1.52 -10.72 -0.44
C ARG A 58 -2.10 -9.55 -1.24
N ILE A 59 -2.11 -8.37 -0.63
CA ILE A 59 -2.52 -7.13 -1.29
C ILE A 59 -1.53 -6.79 -2.42
N LEU A 60 -0.23 -6.84 -2.12
CA LEU A 60 0.84 -6.58 -3.09
C LEU A 60 0.87 -7.62 -4.21
N GLU A 61 0.65 -8.90 -3.88
CA GLU A 61 0.49 -9.98 -4.86
C GLU A 61 -0.67 -9.71 -5.84
N HIS A 62 -1.80 -9.21 -5.33
CA HIS A 62 -2.91 -8.84 -6.20
C HIS A 62 -2.56 -7.68 -7.13
N PHE A 63 -1.82 -6.68 -6.64
CA PHE A 63 -1.31 -5.59 -7.50
C PHE A 63 -0.36 -6.10 -8.58
N ARG A 64 0.49 -7.09 -8.25
CA ARG A 64 1.36 -7.74 -9.22
C ARG A 64 0.58 -8.40 -10.34
N ILE A 65 -0.45 -9.18 -10.00
CA ILE A 65 -1.27 -9.88 -10.99
C ILE A 65 -2.12 -8.91 -11.81
N SER A 66 -2.74 -7.92 -11.16
CA SER A 66 -3.72 -7.03 -11.83
C SER A 66 -3.09 -5.94 -12.68
N SER A 67 -1.88 -5.47 -12.33
CA SER A 67 -1.28 -4.28 -12.97
C SER A 67 0.15 -4.52 -13.44
N GLY A 68 0.67 -5.73 -13.30
CA GLY A 68 2.05 -6.06 -13.68
C GLY A 68 3.11 -5.40 -12.78
N LEU A 69 2.69 -4.76 -11.69
CA LEU A 69 3.55 -4.07 -10.74
C LEU A 69 4.46 -5.07 -10.03
N ARG A 70 5.73 -4.71 -9.86
CA ARG A 70 6.67 -5.50 -9.08
C ARG A 70 6.98 -4.79 -7.78
N PHE A 71 7.35 -5.58 -6.79
CA PHE A 71 7.72 -5.07 -5.48
C PHE A 71 8.87 -5.88 -4.89
N ARG A 72 9.66 -5.24 -4.04
CA ARG A 72 10.73 -5.89 -3.28
C ARG A 72 10.82 -5.29 -1.88
N TYR A 73 11.00 -6.13 -0.89
CA TYR A 73 11.34 -5.69 0.46
C TYR A 73 12.79 -5.21 0.50
N ILE A 74 13.00 -3.99 0.98
CA ILE A 74 14.33 -3.45 1.24
C ILE A 74 14.69 -3.86 2.65
N GLU A 75 15.62 -4.80 2.78
CA GLU A 75 16.21 -5.14 4.08
C GLU A 75 17.10 -3.97 4.51
N THR A 76 16.66 -3.23 5.53
CA THR A 76 17.47 -2.18 6.14
C THR A 76 18.32 -2.81 7.23
N THR A 77 19.65 -2.76 7.09
CA THR A 77 20.58 -3.23 8.12
C THR A 77 20.59 -2.30 9.35
N ASP A 78 19.99 -1.12 9.22
CA ASP A 78 19.84 -0.14 10.29
C ASP A 78 18.75 -0.56 11.28
N SER A 79 19.17 -0.95 12.48
CA SER A 79 18.29 -1.28 13.62
C SER A 79 17.48 -0.08 14.15
N THR A 80 17.71 1.12 13.60
CA THR A 80 17.01 2.37 13.94
C THR A 80 15.76 2.60 13.08
N GLN A 81 15.55 1.81 12.01
CA GLN A 81 14.38 1.94 11.15
C GLN A 81 13.16 1.27 11.81
N GLU A 82 12.22 2.07 12.32
CA GLU A 82 10.96 1.56 12.91
C GLU A 82 9.96 0.99 11.88
N LYS A 83 10.18 1.22 10.59
CA LYS A 83 9.29 0.81 9.50
C LYS A 83 10.02 0.03 8.43
N SER A 84 9.43 -1.07 7.98
CA SER A 84 9.91 -1.80 6.81
C SER A 84 9.72 -0.97 5.54
N LYS A 85 10.72 -0.97 4.66
CA LYS A 85 10.67 -0.31 3.36
C LYS A 85 10.35 -1.29 2.25
N ILE A 86 9.49 -0.88 1.34
CA ILE A 86 9.05 -1.67 0.18
C ILE A 86 9.23 -0.84 -1.07
N GLU A 87 10.07 -1.33 -1.97
CA GLU A 87 10.27 -0.74 -3.28
C GLU A 87 9.20 -1.25 -4.26
N ILE A 88 8.73 -0.37 -5.13
CA ILE A 88 7.71 -0.61 -6.14
C ILE A 88 8.26 -0.16 -7.51
N TYR A 89 8.28 -1.07 -8.50
CA TYR A 89 8.82 -0.85 -9.85
C TYR A 89 8.07 -1.65 -10.93
#